data_AF-A0A3E3E5K2-F1
#
_entry.id   AF-A0A3E3E5K2-F1
#
_cell.length_a   1.000
_cell.length_b   1.000
_cell.length_c   1.000
_cell.angle_alpha   90.00
_cell.angle_beta   90.00
_cell.angle_gamma   90.00
#
_symmetry.space_group_name_H-M   'P 1'
#
loop_
_entity.id
_entity.type
_entity.pdbx_description
1 polymer ?
#
loop_
_entity_poly.entity_id
_entity_poly.type
_entity_poly.pdbx_seq_one_letter_code
_entity_poly.pdbx_strand_id
1 'polypeptide(L)'
;MNKVRITLDDYRNLEEAYSDIVAKLRLEQAKVQDITSLQEELMNISEDIVIELRQINTIPDELLSLQKVFEDVQQNNDHVYLIRGIG
;
A
#
# COMPACT_ATOMS: atom_id res chain seq x y z
N MET A 1 2.97 -12.62 11.81
CA MET A 1 3.26 -11.39 11.06
C MET A 1 3.18 -11.70 9.57
N ASN A 2 2.14 -11.19 8.91
CA ASN A 2 1.95 -11.36 7.47
C ASN A 2 2.92 -10.43 6.73
N LYS A 3 3.57 -10.88 5.64
CA LYS A 3 4.44 -10.03 4.84
C LYS A 3 3.88 -9.93 3.44
N VAL A 4 3.60 -8.71 3.00
CA VAL A 4 3.06 -8.41 1.68
C VAL A 4 4.06 -7.56 0.91
N ARG A 5 4.25 -7.87 -0.38
CA ARG A 5 5.13 -7.10 -1.27
C ARG A 5 4.29 -6.28 -2.24
N ILE A 6 4.59 -4.98 -2.30
CA ILE A 6 3.98 -4.01 -3.21
C ILE A 6 5.13 -3.41 -4.02
N THR A 7 5.16 -3.71 -5.31
CA THR A 7 6.14 -3.14 -6.25
C THR A 7 5.42 -2.10 -7.08
N LEU A 8 5.73 -0.82 -6.89
CA LEU A 8 5.01 0.27 -7.57
C LEU A 8 5.19 0.25 -9.09
N ASP A 9 6.29 -0.33 -9.57
CA ASP A 9 6.56 -0.58 -10.99
C ASP A 9 5.52 -1.47 -11.67
N ASP A 10 4.83 -2.31 -10.90
CA ASP A 10 3.88 -3.28 -11.45
C ASP A 10 2.56 -2.61 -11.87
N TYR A 11 2.33 -1.35 -11.49
CA TYR A 11 1.08 -0.63 -11.73
C TYR A 11 1.24 0.44 -12.80
N ARG A 12 0.22 0.55 -13.66
CA ARG A 12 0.18 1.60 -14.69
C ARG A 12 -0.47 2.89 -14.19
N ASN A 13 -1.36 2.77 -13.22
CA ASN A 13 -2.14 3.85 -12.65
C ASN A 13 -2.65 3.49 -11.25
N LEU A 14 -3.27 4.45 -10.58
CA LEU A 14 -3.80 4.28 -9.22
C LEU A 14 -4.91 3.23 -9.12
N GLU A 15 -5.78 3.11 -10.14
CA GLU A 15 -6.89 2.14 -10.13
C GLU A 15 -6.38 0.69 -10.07
N GLU A 16 -5.39 0.36 -10.92
CA GLU A 16 -4.72 -0.94 -10.90
C GLU A 16 -4.03 -1.19 -9.56
N ALA A 17 -3.35 -0.17 -9.02
CA ALA A 17 -2.67 -0.26 -7.73
C ALA A 17 -3.66 -0.55 -6.59
N TYR A 18 -4.77 0.20 -6.50
CA TYR A 18 -5.78 0.00 -5.45
C TYR A 18 -6.34 -1.42 -5.47
N SER A 19 -6.71 -1.92 -6.65
CA SER A 19 -7.26 -3.27 -6.82
C SER A 19 -6.30 -4.35 -6.35
N ASP A 20 -5.02 -4.29 -6.77
CA ASP A 20 -4.01 -5.28 -6.37
C ASP A 20 -3.65 -5.18 -4.88
N ILE A 21 -3.52 -3.96 -4.34
CA ILE A 21 -3.22 -3.73 -2.92
C ILE A 21 -4.34 -4.30 -2.04
N VAL A 22 -5.60 -4.02 -2.38
CA VAL A 22 -6.79 -4.55 -1.67
C VAL A 22 -6.76 -6.08 -1.66
N ALA A 23 -6.50 -6.72 -2.81
CA ALA A 23 -6.43 -8.17 -2.91
C ALA A 23 -5.26 -8.75 -2.09
N LYS A 24 -4.06 -8.15 -2.18
CA LYS A 24 -2.87 -8.62 -1.45
C LYS A 24 -3.01 -8.51 0.07
N LEU A 25 -3.71 -7.46 0.53
CA LEU A 25 -3.96 -7.21 1.94
C LEU A 25 -5.25 -7.85 2.46
N ARG A 26 -5.99 -8.57 1.61
CA ARG A 26 -7.28 -9.21 1.94
C ARG A 26 -8.32 -8.22 2.49
N LEU A 27 -8.38 -7.06 1.86
CA LEU A 27 -9.34 -6.00 2.17
C LEU A 27 -10.53 -6.06 1.20
N GLU A 28 -10.92 -7.22 0.67
CA GLU A 28 -11.87 -7.30 -0.47
C GLU A 28 -13.29 -6.79 -0.15
N GLN A 29 -13.62 -6.63 1.14
CA GLN A 29 -14.88 -5.99 1.56
C GLN A 29 -14.79 -4.46 1.62
N ALA A 30 -13.57 -3.90 1.52
CA ALA A 30 -13.31 -2.48 1.52
C ALA A 30 -13.77 -1.83 0.20
N LYS A 31 -14.25 -0.59 0.30
CA LYS A 31 -14.66 0.20 -0.86
C LYS A 31 -13.60 1.25 -1.17
N VAL A 32 -12.46 0.80 -1.67
CA VAL A 32 -11.38 1.70 -2.10
C VAL A 32 -11.67 2.22 -3.50
N GLN A 33 -11.83 3.53 -3.63
CA GLN A 33 -12.06 4.22 -4.92
C GLN A 33 -11.01 5.29 -5.20
N ASP A 34 -10.29 5.72 -4.17
CA ASP A 34 -9.30 6.78 -4.23
C ASP A 34 -8.24 6.58 -3.14
N ILE A 35 -7.29 7.50 -3.08
CA ILE A 35 -6.14 7.41 -2.18
C ILE A 35 -6.53 7.55 -0.71
N THR A 36 -7.54 8.38 -0.43
CA THR A 36 -8.04 8.65 0.92
C THR A 36 -8.73 7.41 1.48
N SER A 37 -9.64 6.81 0.70
CA SER A 37 -10.32 5.57 1.07
C SER A 37 -9.34 4.41 1.23
N LEU A 38 -8.28 4.32 0.41
CA LEU A 38 -7.21 3.35 0.65
C LEU A 38 -6.55 3.57 2.01
N GLN A 39 -6.15 4.81 2.31
CA GLN A 39 -5.47 5.13 3.56
C GLN A 39 -6.35 4.80 4.77
N GLU A 40 -7.65 5.15 4.74
CA GLU A 40 -8.60 4.82 5.80
C GLU A 40 -8.68 3.30 6.05
N GLU A 41 -8.73 2.50 4.99
CA GLU A 41 -8.80 1.04 5.10
C GLU A 41 -7.50 0.45 5.66
N LEU A 42 -6.34 0.99 5.24
CA LEU A 42 -5.05 0.61 5.81
C LEU A 42 -4.92 0.99 7.30
N MET A 43 -5.50 2.12 7.71
CA MET A 43 -5.56 2.56 9.11
C MET A 43 -6.44 1.65 9.99
N ASN A 44 -7.39 0.92 9.39
CA ASN A 44 -8.26 -0.02 10.10
C ASN A 44 -7.67 -1.43 10.25
N ILE A 45 -6.47 -1.69 9.70
CA ILE A 45 -5.78 -2.97 9.88
C ILE A 45 -5.43 -3.15 11.35
N SER A 46 -5.90 -4.25 11.94
CA SER A 46 -5.66 -4.63 13.34
C SER A 46 -4.74 -5.85 13.49
N GLU A 47 -4.32 -6.46 12.38
CA GLU A 47 -3.37 -7.58 12.37
C GLU A 47 -1.98 -7.09 12.00
N ASP A 48 -0.94 -7.58 12.69
CA ASP A 48 0.44 -7.21 12.40
C ASP A 48 0.87 -7.62 10.99
N ILE A 49 1.14 -6.62 10.15
CA ILE A 49 1.54 -6.78 8.76
C ILE A 49 2.81 -5.98 8.44
N VAL A 50 3.69 -6.60 7.66
CA VAL A 50 4.83 -5.94 7.05
C VAL A 50 4.53 -5.71 5.58
N ILE A 51 4.59 -4.45 5.16
CA ILE A 51 4.53 -4.04 3.76
C ILE A 51 5.97 -3.82 3.29
N GLU A 52 6.42 -4.67 2.36
CA GLU A 52 7.65 -4.46 1.60
C GLU A 52 7.33 -3.64 0.35
N LEU A 53 7.61 -2.34 0.41
CA LEU A 53 7.38 -1.41 -0.69
C LEU A 53 8.63 -1.29 -1.55
N ARG A 54 8.50 -1.57 -2.85
CA ARG A 54 9.57 -1.51 -3.85
C ARG A 54 9.25 -0.48 -4.93
N GLN A 55 10.29 0.20 -5.37
CA GLN A 55 10.29 1.00 -6.58
C GLN A 55 11.65 0.79 -7.26
N ILE A 56 11.68 0.14 -8.42
CA ILE A 56 12.90 -0.25 -9.12
C ILE A 56 13.24 0.78 -10.21
N ASN A 57 12.23 1.29 -10.89
CA ASN A 57 12.30 2.21 -12.01
C ASN A 57 11.52 3.50 -11.74
N THR A 58 11.53 4.40 -12.71
CA THR A 58 10.62 5.55 -12.73
C THR A 58 9.19 5.06 -12.87
N ILE A 59 8.31 5.56 -12.00
CA ILE A 59 6.87 5.27 -11.99
C ILE A 59 6.09 6.55 -12.31
N PRO A 60 4.84 6.44 -12.78
CA PRO A 60 3.93 7.59 -12.88
C PRO A 60 3.88 8.42 -11.59
N ASP A 61 3.88 9.76 -11.73
CA ASP A 61 3.86 10.69 -10.59
C ASP A 61 2.69 10.44 -9.64
N GLU A 62 1.54 10.03 -10.17
CA GLU A 62 0.37 9.68 -9.37
C GLU A 62 0.64 8.52 -8.41
N LEU A 63 1.48 7.54 -8.78
CA LEU A 63 1.84 6.42 -7.92
C LEU A 63 2.83 6.79 -6.81
N LEU A 64 3.55 7.91 -6.94
CA LEU A 64 4.42 8.40 -5.87
C LEU A 64 3.61 8.76 -4.61
N SER A 65 2.35 9.14 -4.78
CA SER A 65 1.45 9.44 -3.66
C SER A 65 1.21 8.23 -2.74
N LEU A 66 1.23 7.00 -3.28
CA LEU A 66 1.09 5.77 -2.49
C LEU A 66 2.24 5.58 -1.50
N GLN A 67 3.44 6.09 -1.81
CA GLN A 67 4.56 6.03 -0.86
C GLN A 67 4.24 6.79 0.41
N LYS A 68 3.67 7.99 0.27
CA LYS A 68 3.26 8.81 1.41
C LYS A 68 2.16 8.13 2.20
N VAL A 69 1.18 7.51 1.53
CA VAL A 69 0.13 6.74 2.22
C VAL A 69 0.74 5.66 3.11
N PHE A 70 1.65 4.84 2.59
CA PHE A 70 2.25 3.78 3.40
C PHE A 70 3.13 4.31 4.54
N GLU A 71 3.84 5.42 4.32
CA GLU A 71 4.62 6.10 5.37
C GLU A 71 3.71 6.66 6.47
N ASP A 72 2.64 7.35 6.09
CA ASP A 72 1.66 7.93 7.00
C ASP A 72 0.94 6.82 7.79
N VAL A 73 0.53 5.74 7.13
CA VAL A 73 -0.09 4.59 7.80
C VAL A 73 0.87 3.98 8.82
N GLN A 74 2.15 3.73 8.46
CA GLN A 74 3.11 3.20 9.43
C GLN A 74 3.27 4.12 10.65
N GLN A 75 3.25 5.44 10.47
CA GLN A 75 3.41 6.39 11.57
C GLN A 75 2.20 6.43 12.50
N ASN A 76 1.01 6.03 12.02
CA ASN A 76 -0.25 6.20 12.75
C ASN A 76 -0.98 4.87 13.05
N ASN A 77 -0.50 3.74 12.54
CA ASN A 77 -1.03 2.41 12.82
C ASN A 77 0.09 1.46 13.30
N ASP A 78 0.06 1.13 14.60
CA ASP A 78 1.07 0.28 15.27
C ASP A 78 1.12 -1.18 14.76
N HIS A 79 0.13 -1.59 13.95
CA HIS A 79 0.09 -2.92 13.33
C HIS A 79 0.70 -2.97 11.93
N VAL A 80 0.99 -1.81 11.32
CA VAL A 80 1.49 -1.74 9.94
C VAL A 80 2.94 -1.30 9.93
N TYR A 81 3.82 -2.18 9.47
CA TYR A 81 5.25 -1.94 9.39
C TYR A 81 5.67 -1.79 7.92
N LEU A 82 6.31 -0.69 7.57
CA LEU A 82 6.80 -0.42 6.22
C LEU A 82 8.31 -0.69 6.15
N ILE A 83 8.72 -1.54 5.21
CA ILE A 83 10.12 -1.70 4.85
C ILE A 83 10.32 -1.33 3.39
N ARG A 84 11.42 -0.61 3.11
CA ARG A 84 11.84 -0.32 1.74
C ARG A 84 12.58 -1.53 1.19
N GLY A 85 12.02 -2.17 0.17
CA GLY A 85 12.69 -3.23 -0.55
C GLY A 85 13.71 -2.63 -1.51
N ILE A 86 14.93 -3.15 -1.48
CA ILE A 86 15.95 -2.86 -2.50
C ILE A 86 15.63 -3.75 -3.71
N GLY A 87 15.53 -3.13 -4.89
CA GLY A 87 15.34 -3.81 -6.17
C GLY A 87 16.51 -4.73 -6.50
#